data_AF-A0A9P8VW31-F1
#
_entry.id   AF-A0A9P8VW31-F1
#
_cell.length_a   1.000
_cell.length_b   1.000
_cell.length_c   1.000
_cell.angle_alpha   90.00
_cell.angle_beta   90.00
_cell.angle_gamma   90.00
#
_symmetry.space_group_name_H-M   'P 1'
#
loop_
_entity.id
_entity.type
_entity.pdbx_description
1 polymer ?
#
loop_
_entity_poly.entity_id
_entity_poly.type
_entity_poly.pdbx_seq_one_letter_code
_entity_poly.pdbx_strand_id
1 'polypeptide(L)'
;MFAASTVLLAASATLVTGVIITPRDAGSSTMTPHDQYSSSIGTLGCKIDTNRVAYWPGSVGCDNICIKVSHAGRSVFLLKIDQSGGAYDISYDAWNYLLCGRSATEDPQEGGGVAMEYQEVHASKCAHLMDDGKLPLSAANSMNYVAACISEPNSWVAQNYQLYNILDPVCKWGVNEKCTVDLTFSNQPSCPSGLGAIDKLDLTVTNVLYGSGEKSTAS
;
A
#
# COMPACT_ATOMS: atom_id res chain seq x y z
N MET A 1 -25.83 -72.47 -8.42
CA MET A 1 -26.03 -71.11 -8.98
C MET A 1 -25.55 -70.13 -7.94
N PHE A 2 -24.37 -69.51 -8.13
CA PHE A 2 -23.89 -68.41 -7.29
C PHE A 2 -23.26 -67.38 -8.22
N ALA A 3 -23.87 -66.20 -8.31
CA ALA A 3 -23.39 -65.08 -9.10
C ALA A 3 -22.48 -64.21 -8.20
N ALA A 4 -21.25 -63.97 -8.65
CA ALA A 4 -20.35 -63.01 -8.02
C ALA A 4 -20.61 -61.62 -8.64
N SER A 5 -21.07 -60.67 -7.82
CA SER A 5 -21.24 -59.28 -8.22
C SER A 5 -19.94 -58.51 -8.00
N THR A 6 -19.32 -58.08 -9.10
CA THR A 6 -18.13 -57.21 -9.08
C THR A 6 -18.57 -55.76 -8.83
N VAL A 7 -18.17 -55.18 -7.71
CA VAL A 7 -18.40 -53.76 -7.40
C VAL A 7 -17.28 -52.93 -8.02
N LEU A 8 -17.62 -52.06 -8.97
CA LEU A 8 -16.72 -51.03 -9.51
C LEU A 8 -16.70 -49.82 -8.56
N LEU A 9 -15.54 -49.54 -7.97
CA LEU A 9 -15.25 -48.29 -7.28
C LEU A 9 -14.85 -47.23 -8.32
N ALA A 10 -15.70 -46.23 -8.53
CA ALA A 10 -15.37 -45.04 -9.31
C ALA A 10 -14.56 -44.07 -8.43
N ALA A 11 -13.29 -43.85 -8.77
CA ALA A 11 -12.47 -42.81 -8.13
C ALA A 11 -12.79 -41.45 -8.78
N SER A 12 -13.43 -40.55 -8.04
CA SER A 12 -13.65 -39.17 -8.45
C SER A 12 -12.37 -38.36 -8.22
N ALA A 13 -11.63 -38.05 -9.29
CA ALA A 13 -10.53 -37.11 -9.26
C ALA A 13 -11.08 -35.68 -9.23
N THR A 14 -10.96 -34.99 -8.11
CA THR A 14 -11.24 -33.55 -8.00
C THR A 14 -10.10 -32.78 -8.66
N LEU A 15 -10.40 -32.07 -9.75
CA LEU A 15 -9.48 -31.14 -10.38
C LEU A 15 -9.28 -29.94 -9.44
N VAL A 16 -8.10 -29.85 -8.83
CA VAL A 16 -7.65 -28.62 -8.17
C VAL A 16 -7.33 -27.61 -9.27
N THR A 17 -8.22 -26.66 -9.51
CA THR A 17 -7.94 -25.49 -10.34
C THR A 17 -6.88 -24.66 -9.63
N GLY A 18 -5.63 -24.81 -10.06
CA GLY A 18 -4.54 -23.94 -9.63
C GLY A 18 -4.88 -22.49 -10.02
N VAL A 19 -4.86 -21.59 -9.03
CA VAL A 19 -4.92 -20.15 -9.29
C VAL A 19 -3.68 -19.79 -10.12
N ILE A 20 -3.91 -19.36 -11.37
CA ILE A 20 -2.85 -18.80 -12.21
C ILE A 20 -2.45 -17.47 -11.57
N ILE A 21 -1.35 -17.47 -10.81
CA ILE A 21 -0.72 -16.23 -10.37
C ILE A 21 -0.06 -15.65 -11.62
N THR A 22 -0.68 -14.62 -12.21
CA THR A 22 -0.06 -13.85 -13.28
C THR A 22 1.32 -13.39 -12.82
N PRO A 23 2.36 -13.48 -13.66
CA PRO A 23 3.67 -12.94 -13.32
C PRO A 23 3.50 -11.45 -13.02
N ARG A 24 3.79 -11.08 -11.78
CA ARG A 24 3.73 -9.69 -11.33
C ARG A 24 4.89 -8.92 -11.94
N ASP A 25 4.65 -7.66 -12.29
CA ASP A 25 5.61 -6.81 -13.00
C ASP A 25 6.93 -6.71 -12.23
N ALA A 26 8.05 -6.83 -12.93
CA ALA A 26 9.38 -6.82 -12.35
C ALA A 26 10.37 -6.22 -13.33
N GLY A 27 11.36 -5.51 -12.81
CA GLY A 27 12.35 -4.83 -13.63
C GLY A 27 13.40 -4.12 -12.82
N SER A 28 14.21 -3.32 -13.52
CA SER A 28 15.24 -2.47 -12.92
C SER A 28 14.94 -1.02 -13.27
N SER A 29 15.11 -0.12 -12.30
CA SER A 29 14.95 1.32 -12.53
C SER A 29 15.91 2.13 -11.67
N THR A 30 16.05 3.40 -12.04
CA THR A 30 16.82 4.38 -11.26
C THR A 30 15.90 4.97 -10.20
N MET A 31 16.13 4.61 -8.93
CA MET A 31 15.31 5.05 -7.81
C MET A 31 15.93 6.22 -7.06
N THR A 32 15.13 7.23 -6.73
CA THR A 32 15.57 8.41 -5.99
C THR A 32 14.95 8.46 -4.58
N PRO A 33 15.62 9.11 -3.60
CA PRO A 33 15.08 9.28 -2.27
C PRO A 33 14.00 10.36 -2.23
N HIS A 34 12.85 10.05 -1.63
CA HIS A 34 11.74 10.97 -1.41
C HIS A 34 11.54 11.21 0.09
N ASP A 35 11.71 12.43 0.57
CA ASP A 35 11.68 12.73 2.00
C ASP A 35 10.30 13.18 2.52
N GLN A 36 9.44 13.72 1.65
CA GLN A 36 8.09 14.15 2.04
C GLN A 36 7.07 13.03 1.83
N TYR A 37 6.21 12.79 2.82
CA TYR A 37 5.07 11.90 2.62
C TYR A 37 3.99 12.53 1.73
N SER A 38 3.49 11.77 0.77
CA SER A 38 2.27 12.07 0.02
C SER A 38 1.55 10.81 -0.43
N SER A 39 0.29 10.95 -0.84
CA SER A 39 -0.52 9.86 -1.41
C SER A 39 -1.54 10.39 -2.40
N SER A 40 -1.49 9.91 -3.65
CA SER A 40 -2.48 10.21 -4.68
C SER A 40 -3.80 9.44 -4.53
N ILE A 41 -3.83 8.38 -3.72
CA ILE A 41 -5.05 7.61 -3.44
C ILE A 41 -5.67 7.91 -2.07
N GLY A 42 -5.11 8.87 -1.33
CA GLY A 42 -5.62 9.28 -0.03
C GLY A 42 -5.31 8.28 1.10
N THR A 43 -4.21 7.52 0.99
CA THR A 43 -3.68 6.74 2.11
C THR A 43 -3.27 7.67 3.25
N LEU A 44 -3.54 7.25 4.49
CA LEU A 44 -3.29 8.06 5.68
C LEU A 44 -1.92 7.74 6.27
N GLY A 45 -1.00 8.70 6.20
CA GLY A 45 0.38 8.55 6.65
C GLY A 45 0.51 8.22 8.14
N CYS A 46 -0.41 8.70 8.97
CA CYS A 46 -0.42 8.46 10.41
C CYS A 46 -0.83 7.02 10.78
N LYS A 47 -1.17 6.20 9.79
CA LYS A 47 -1.68 4.83 9.93
C LYS A 47 -0.83 3.81 9.19
N ILE A 48 0.30 4.23 8.60
CA ILE A 48 1.22 3.35 7.87
C ILE A 48 2.66 3.64 8.28
N ASP A 49 3.58 2.76 7.87
CA ASP A 49 5.01 3.06 7.94
C ASP A 49 5.44 3.95 6.76
N THR A 50 5.60 5.25 7.01
CA THR A 50 5.99 6.25 6.00
C THR A 50 7.44 6.09 5.53
N ASN A 51 8.26 5.30 6.23
CA ASN A 51 9.63 4.94 5.83
C ASN A 51 9.67 3.77 4.84
N ARG A 52 8.50 3.26 4.42
CA ARG A 52 8.35 2.12 3.52
C ARG A 52 7.31 2.41 2.44
N VAL A 53 7.44 3.57 1.77
CA VAL A 53 6.52 4.02 0.72
C VAL A 53 7.23 4.06 -0.64
N ALA A 54 6.49 3.73 -1.70
CA ALA A 54 6.89 3.89 -3.09
C ALA A 54 5.99 4.90 -3.81
N TYR A 55 6.61 5.78 -4.59
CA TYR A 55 6.01 6.80 -5.44
C TYR A 55 6.34 6.41 -6.88
N TRP A 56 5.35 5.87 -7.60
CA TRP A 56 5.59 5.13 -8.86
C TRP A 56 5.27 5.98 -10.09
N PRO A 57 5.84 5.70 -11.29
CA PRO A 57 5.52 6.50 -12.48
C PRO A 57 4.05 6.46 -12.90
N GLY A 58 3.42 5.30 -12.71
CA GLY A 58 2.05 5.03 -13.12
C GLY A 58 1.06 5.05 -11.95
N SER A 59 -0.22 4.94 -12.29
CA SER A 59 -1.30 4.89 -11.30
C SER A 59 -1.14 3.73 -10.31
N VAL A 60 -1.72 3.94 -9.13
CA VAL A 60 -1.88 2.90 -8.12
C VAL A 60 -3.09 2.05 -8.50
N GLY A 61 -2.89 0.74 -8.66
CA GLY A 61 -3.98 -0.20 -8.94
C GLY A 61 -4.50 -0.87 -7.67
N CYS A 62 -5.39 -1.85 -7.83
CA CYS A 62 -6.10 -2.49 -6.71
C CYS A 62 -5.43 -3.76 -6.17
N ASP A 63 -4.43 -4.30 -6.87
CA ASP A 63 -3.70 -5.53 -6.52
C ASP A 63 -2.17 -5.38 -6.48
N ASN A 64 -1.65 -4.27 -6.99
CA ASN A 64 -0.22 -3.99 -7.14
C ASN A 64 0.26 -2.87 -6.20
N ILE A 65 -0.29 -2.82 -4.99
CA ILE A 65 0.08 -1.81 -3.97
C ILE A 65 1.31 -2.19 -3.15
N CYS A 66 1.93 -3.35 -3.38
CA CYS A 66 3.11 -3.80 -2.65
C CYS A 66 4.24 -4.13 -3.61
N ILE A 67 5.39 -3.50 -3.41
CA ILE A 67 6.57 -3.66 -4.25
C ILE A 67 7.73 -4.11 -3.38
N LYS A 68 8.42 -5.17 -3.79
CA LYS A 68 9.73 -5.52 -3.25
C LYS A 68 10.78 -4.76 -4.05
N VAL A 69 11.61 -3.98 -3.38
CA VAL A 69 12.78 -3.32 -3.98
C VAL A 69 14.04 -3.95 -3.42
N SER A 70 15.06 -4.15 -4.27
CA SER A 70 16.33 -4.76 -3.89
C SER A 70 17.53 -4.02 -4.47
N HIS A 71 18.58 -3.89 -3.66
CA HIS A 71 19.87 -3.32 -4.07
C HIS A 71 20.99 -3.94 -3.24
N ALA A 72 22.11 -4.29 -3.89
CA ALA A 72 23.32 -4.79 -3.23
C ALA A 72 23.06 -5.83 -2.11
N GLY A 73 22.27 -6.87 -2.43
CA GLY A 73 21.94 -7.98 -1.52
C GLY A 73 20.88 -7.69 -0.45
N ARG A 74 20.35 -6.47 -0.39
CA ARG A 74 19.29 -6.07 0.55
C ARG A 74 17.96 -5.94 -0.18
N SER A 75 16.88 -6.11 0.57
CA SER A 75 15.53 -5.91 0.08
C SER A 75 14.62 -5.30 1.14
N VAL A 76 13.65 -4.51 0.70
CA VAL A 76 12.53 -4.04 1.50
C VAL A 76 11.22 -4.23 0.73
N PHE A 77 10.11 -4.31 1.46
CA PHE A 77 8.78 -4.17 0.91
C PHE A 77 8.33 -2.73 1.08
N LEU A 78 7.69 -2.18 0.06
CA LEU A 78 7.24 -0.79 0.00
C LEU A 78 5.78 -0.75 -0.44
N LEU A 79 5.02 0.13 0.20
CA LEU A 79 3.63 0.40 -0.11
C LEU A 79 3.56 1.43 -1.25
N LYS A 80 3.11 1.01 -2.43
CA LYS A 80 2.87 1.87 -3.60
C LYS A 80 1.52 2.56 -3.43
N ILE A 81 1.54 3.80 -2.93
CA ILE A 81 0.33 4.60 -2.63
C ILE A 81 0.35 5.99 -3.25
N ASP A 82 1.38 6.27 -4.05
CA ASP A 82 1.47 7.52 -4.75
C ASP A 82 2.04 7.37 -6.15
N GLN A 83 1.78 8.38 -6.97
CA GLN A 83 2.32 8.52 -8.31
C GLN A 83 3.31 9.70 -8.35
N SER A 84 4.43 9.52 -9.02
CA SER A 84 5.49 10.52 -9.15
C SER A 84 5.44 11.31 -10.47
N GLY A 85 4.51 10.96 -11.38
CA GLY A 85 4.42 11.58 -12.70
C GLY A 85 5.54 11.17 -13.68
N GLY A 86 6.22 10.05 -13.44
CA GLY A 86 7.20 9.48 -14.37
C GLY A 86 8.47 8.93 -13.71
N ALA A 87 8.75 9.31 -12.47
CA ALA A 87 9.93 8.90 -11.72
C ALA A 87 9.69 7.63 -10.89
N TYR A 88 10.76 6.99 -10.44
CA TYR A 88 10.66 5.92 -9.45
C TYR A 88 11.26 6.45 -8.16
N ASP A 89 10.42 6.82 -7.20
CA ASP A 89 10.90 7.35 -5.94
C ASP A 89 10.44 6.45 -4.80
N ILE A 90 11.25 6.37 -3.77
CA ILE A 90 10.96 5.60 -2.56
C ILE A 90 11.30 6.45 -1.35
N SER A 91 10.61 6.23 -0.24
CA SER A 91 10.85 6.95 1.01
C SER A 91 12.35 6.98 1.33
N TYR A 92 12.88 8.14 1.74
CA TYR A 92 14.32 8.34 1.93
C TYR A 92 14.97 7.28 2.82
N ASP A 93 14.30 6.87 3.90
CA ASP A 93 14.78 5.80 4.76
C ASP A 93 14.96 4.45 4.03
N ALA A 94 14.01 4.07 3.17
CA ALA A 94 14.13 2.86 2.37
C ALA A 94 15.28 2.94 1.38
N TRP A 95 15.43 4.09 0.70
CA TRP A 95 16.55 4.33 -0.21
C TRP A 95 17.89 4.24 0.53
N ASN A 96 18.00 4.86 1.71
CA ASN A 96 19.20 4.86 2.55
C ASN A 96 19.55 3.44 3.02
N TYR A 97 18.57 2.71 3.53
CA TYR A 97 18.75 1.32 3.95
C TYR A 97 19.18 0.43 2.79
N LEU A 98 18.60 0.61 1.61
CA LEU A 98 19.01 -0.13 0.41
C LEU A 98 20.40 0.28 -0.10
N LEU A 99 20.88 1.49 0.20
CA LEU A 99 22.19 1.98 -0.19
C LEU A 99 23.31 1.55 0.77
N CYS A 100 23.17 1.80 2.08
CA CYS A 100 24.22 1.51 3.09
C CYS A 100 23.84 0.51 4.20
N GLY A 101 22.56 0.15 4.33
CA GLY A 101 22.09 -0.85 5.30
C GLY A 101 21.69 -0.25 6.64
N ARG A 102 21.61 1.08 6.72
CA ARG A 102 21.23 1.86 7.90
C ARG A 102 20.01 2.72 7.63
N SER A 103 19.25 3.04 8.67
CA SER A 103 18.18 4.02 8.58
C SER A 103 18.74 5.39 8.20
N ALA A 104 17.98 6.18 7.46
CA ALA A 104 18.33 7.58 7.19
C ALA A 104 18.40 8.42 8.47
N THR A 105 17.70 8.02 9.53
CA THR A 105 17.77 8.70 10.84
C THR A 105 19.02 8.32 11.65
N GLU A 106 19.76 7.29 11.24
CA GLU A 106 20.97 6.81 11.93
C GLU A 106 22.25 7.21 11.18
N ASP A 107 22.28 7.04 9.86
CA ASP A 107 23.44 7.28 9.01
C ASP A 107 22.96 7.83 7.65
N PRO A 108 22.51 9.10 7.62
CA PRO A 108 21.95 9.72 6.42
C PRO A 108 23.00 9.81 5.32
N GLN A 109 22.69 9.18 4.19
CA GLN A 109 23.47 9.26 2.97
C GLN A 109 22.87 10.29 2.03
N GLU A 110 23.72 10.96 1.27
CA GLU A 110 23.33 11.83 0.17
C GLU A 110 23.63 11.14 -1.17
N GLY A 111 22.82 11.43 -2.18
CA GLY A 111 22.95 10.95 -3.54
C GLY A 111 21.71 11.26 -4.37
N GLY A 112 21.57 10.54 -5.49
CA GLY A 112 20.40 10.67 -6.35
C GLY A 112 19.92 9.30 -6.81
N GLY A 113 19.65 9.20 -8.11
CA GLY A 113 19.23 7.97 -8.74
C GLY A 113 20.22 6.82 -8.56
N VAL A 114 19.75 5.70 -8.01
CA VAL A 114 20.50 4.45 -7.89
C VAL A 114 19.75 3.34 -8.63
N ALA A 115 20.46 2.55 -9.43
CA ALA A 115 19.85 1.39 -10.10
C ALA A 115 19.46 0.33 -9.07
N MET A 116 18.17 -0.01 -9.04
CA MET A 116 17.58 -0.99 -8.12
C MET A 116 16.60 -1.89 -8.85
N GLU A 117 16.54 -3.14 -8.42
CA GLU A 117 15.57 -4.11 -8.92
C GLU A 117 14.26 -3.97 -8.15
N TYR A 118 13.14 -4.06 -8.85
CA TYR A 118 11.81 -4.10 -8.24
C TYR A 118 11.01 -5.29 -8.74
N GLN A 119 10.06 -5.69 -7.91
CA GLN A 119 9.04 -6.66 -8.24
C GLN A 119 7.75 -6.29 -7.54
N GLU A 120 6.66 -6.13 -8.28
CA GLU A 120 5.32 -6.11 -7.69
C GLU A 120 5.07 -7.47 -7.02
N VAL A 121 4.64 -7.46 -5.76
CA VAL A 121 4.38 -8.68 -4.97
C VAL A 121 2.98 -8.62 -4.38
N HIS A 122 2.48 -9.76 -3.89
CA HIS A 122 1.15 -9.81 -3.29
C HIS A 122 1.01 -8.78 -2.17
N ALA A 123 -0.09 -8.03 -2.17
CA ALA A 123 -0.32 -6.90 -1.26
C ALA A 123 -0.20 -7.30 0.23
N SER A 124 -0.55 -8.55 0.57
CA SER A 124 -0.36 -9.10 1.92
C SER A 124 1.11 -9.09 2.40
N LYS A 125 2.10 -9.01 1.51
CA LYS A 125 3.52 -8.84 1.90
C LYS A 125 3.78 -7.49 2.57
N CYS A 126 2.95 -6.48 2.28
CA CYS A 126 2.99 -5.16 2.91
C CYS A 126 1.96 -5.00 4.04
N ALA A 127 1.22 -6.03 4.45
CA ALA A 127 0.19 -5.91 5.48
C ALA A 127 0.72 -5.34 6.81
N HIS A 128 1.97 -5.68 7.16
CA HIS A 128 2.65 -5.16 8.35
C HIS A 128 3.01 -3.67 8.28
N LEU A 129 2.92 -3.05 7.09
CA LEU A 129 3.13 -1.61 6.88
C LEU A 129 1.82 -0.82 6.99
N MET A 130 0.70 -1.50 7.21
CA MET A 130 -0.65 -0.94 7.16
C MET A 130 -1.37 -1.08 8.51
N ASP A 131 -2.52 -0.41 8.64
CA ASP A 131 -3.30 -0.38 9.86
C ASP A 131 -4.15 -1.65 10.01
N ASP A 132 -3.81 -2.49 10.99
CA ASP A 132 -4.47 -3.79 11.20
C ASP A 132 -4.49 -4.66 9.92
N GLY A 133 -3.43 -4.55 9.10
CA GLY A 133 -3.30 -5.27 7.83
C GLY A 133 -4.19 -4.74 6.70
N LYS A 134 -4.92 -3.63 6.89
CA LYS A 134 -5.81 -3.02 5.90
C LYS A 134 -5.28 -1.67 5.42
N LEU A 135 -5.49 -1.37 4.15
CA LEU A 135 -5.10 -0.09 3.56
C LEU A 135 -5.96 1.06 4.17
N PRO A 136 -5.39 1.97 4.97
CA PRO A 136 -6.14 3.04 5.62
C PRO A 136 -6.31 4.22 4.67
N LEU A 137 -7.55 4.53 4.31
CA LEU A 137 -7.88 5.55 3.31
C LEU A 137 -8.76 6.65 3.90
N SER A 138 -8.57 7.89 3.42
CA SER A 138 -9.44 9.02 3.75
C SER A 138 -10.84 8.81 3.16
N ALA A 139 -11.87 8.78 4.01
CA ALA A 139 -13.27 8.67 3.57
C ALA A 139 -13.69 9.83 2.65
N ALA A 140 -13.19 11.04 2.92
CA ALA A 140 -13.55 12.22 2.14
C ALA A 140 -12.83 12.28 0.79
N ASN A 141 -11.60 11.78 0.69
CA ASN A 141 -10.70 12.07 -0.44
C ASN A 141 -10.20 10.84 -1.23
N SER A 142 -10.58 9.61 -0.87
CA SER A 142 -10.14 8.38 -1.58
C SER A 142 -11.20 7.72 -2.46
N MET A 143 -12.44 8.25 -2.49
CA MET A 143 -13.58 7.50 -3.01
C MET A 143 -13.51 7.12 -4.49
N ASN A 144 -12.80 7.89 -5.32
CA ASN A 144 -12.57 7.51 -6.72
C ASN A 144 -11.76 6.20 -6.82
N TYR A 145 -10.71 6.06 -6.00
CA TYR A 145 -9.88 4.87 -5.95
C TYR A 145 -10.66 3.69 -5.35
N VAL A 146 -11.37 3.92 -4.24
CA VAL A 146 -12.18 2.88 -3.58
C VAL A 146 -13.27 2.36 -4.51
N ALA A 147 -13.98 3.23 -5.22
CA ALA A 147 -15.01 2.82 -6.17
C ALA A 147 -14.44 2.02 -7.34
N ALA A 148 -13.27 2.42 -7.87
CA ALA A 148 -12.56 1.66 -8.89
C ALA A 148 -12.22 0.25 -8.38
N CYS A 149 -11.66 0.12 -7.17
CA CYS A 149 -11.30 -1.19 -6.63
C CYS A 149 -12.50 -2.05 -6.27
N ILE A 150 -13.59 -1.49 -5.73
CA ILE A 150 -14.81 -2.26 -5.47
C ILE A 150 -15.41 -2.82 -6.77
N SER A 151 -15.23 -2.14 -7.91
CA SER A 151 -15.63 -2.65 -9.22
C SER A 151 -14.79 -3.86 -9.69
N GLU A 152 -13.65 -4.10 -9.03
CA GLU A 152 -12.80 -5.29 -9.15
C GLU A 152 -12.87 -6.11 -7.84
N PRO A 153 -13.99 -6.79 -7.54
CA PRO A 153 -14.27 -7.34 -6.20
C PRO A 153 -13.30 -8.44 -5.74
N ASN A 154 -12.53 -9.02 -6.65
CA ASN A 154 -11.50 -10.01 -6.36
C ASN A 154 -10.13 -9.38 -6.06
N SER A 155 -9.99 -8.06 -6.24
CA SER A 155 -8.76 -7.36 -5.91
C SER A 155 -8.53 -7.32 -4.40
N TRP A 156 -7.27 -7.31 -4.00
CA TRP A 156 -6.90 -7.30 -2.61
C TRP A 156 -7.42 -6.06 -1.89
N VAL A 157 -7.34 -4.88 -2.53
CA VAL A 157 -7.80 -3.62 -1.93
C VAL A 157 -9.30 -3.63 -1.70
N ALA A 158 -10.11 -4.13 -2.64
CA ALA A 158 -11.57 -4.22 -2.46
C ALA A 158 -11.97 -5.01 -1.20
N GLN A 159 -11.14 -5.97 -0.81
CA GLN A 159 -11.35 -6.85 0.33
C GLN A 159 -10.66 -6.38 1.62
N ASN A 160 -9.68 -5.47 1.52
CA ASN A 160 -8.75 -5.15 2.61
C ASN A 160 -8.45 -3.65 2.74
N TYR A 161 -9.45 -2.79 2.57
CA TYR A 161 -9.36 -1.36 2.88
C TYR A 161 -10.12 -1.01 4.17
N GLN A 162 -9.80 0.14 4.75
CA GLN A 162 -10.56 0.75 5.83
C GLN A 162 -10.67 2.26 5.58
N LEU A 163 -11.90 2.78 5.54
CA LEU A 163 -12.13 4.21 5.48
C LEU A 163 -12.04 4.83 6.88
N TYR A 164 -11.45 6.00 6.96
CA TYR A 164 -11.40 6.83 8.16
C TYR A 164 -11.91 8.24 7.89
N ASN A 165 -12.56 8.85 8.87
CA ASN A 165 -13.04 10.24 8.78
C ASN A 165 -11.90 11.27 8.96
N ILE A 166 -10.73 10.98 8.41
CA ILE A 166 -9.55 11.86 8.41
C ILE A 166 -9.49 12.51 7.02
N LEU A 167 -9.41 13.84 7.00
CA LEU A 167 -9.57 14.64 5.81
C LEU A 167 -8.33 14.54 4.91
N ASP A 168 -7.13 14.73 5.44
CA ASP A 168 -5.91 14.85 4.65
C ASP A 168 -4.94 13.67 4.87
N PRO A 169 -4.11 13.33 3.87
CA PRO A 169 -3.16 12.21 3.97
C PRO A 169 -2.10 12.42 5.05
N VAL A 170 -1.79 13.66 5.43
CA VAL A 170 -0.87 13.99 6.54
C VAL A 170 -1.55 14.01 7.92
N CYS A 171 -2.82 13.62 7.98
CA CYS A 171 -3.64 13.43 9.17
C CYS A 171 -3.78 14.65 10.10
N LYS A 172 -3.86 15.85 9.54
CA LYS A 172 -3.96 17.10 10.30
C LYS A 172 -5.40 17.40 10.75
N TRP A 173 -6.39 17.02 9.94
CA TRP A 173 -7.78 17.37 10.13
C TRP A 173 -8.71 16.15 10.02
N GLY A 174 -9.78 16.17 10.80
CA GLY A 174 -10.83 15.16 10.80
C GLY A 174 -11.05 14.53 12.17
N VAL A 175 -11.66 13.36 12.17
CA VAL A 175 -11.92 12.54 13.36
C VAL A 175 -11.34 11.16 13.13
N ASN A 176 -10.55 10.65 14.08
CA ASN A 176 -9.96 9.31 13.99
C ASN A 176 -11.01 8.23 14.31
N GLU A 177 -11.97 8.07 13.40
CA GLU A 177 -13.05 7.09 13.47
C GLU A 177 -13.18 6.35 12.14
N LYS A 178 -13.67 5.11 12.21
CA LYS A 178 -13.90 4.28 11.03
C LYS A 178 -15.20 4.69 10.34
N CYS A 179 -15.17 4.73 9.02
CA CYS A 179 -16.35 4.91 8.19
C CYS A 179 -16.67 3.63 7.41
N THR A 180 -17.90 3.52 6.93
CA THR A 180 -18.34 2.45 6.04
C THR A 180 -18.95 3.05 4.78
N VAL A 181 -18.94 2.30 3.68
CA VAL A 181 -19.59 2.72 2.44
C VAL A 181 -20.27 1.53 1.79
N ASP A 182 -21.46 1.77 1.25
CA ASP A 182 -22.18 0.86 0.38
C ASP A 182 -22.47 1.59 -0.93
N LEU A 183 -21.66 1.31 -1.94
CA LEU A 183 -21.75 1.95 -3.26
C LEU A 183 -23.02 1.55 -4.03
N THR A 184 -23.78 0.55 -3.56
CA THR A 184 -25.10 0.24 -4.13
C THR A 184 -26.17 1.23 -3.68
N PHE A 185 -25.93 1.95 -2.57
CA PHE A 185 -26.85 2.91 -1.98
C PHE A 185 -26.36 4.36 -2.12
N SER A 186 -25.07 4.62 -1.88
CA SER A 186 -24.49 5.96 -1.84
C SER A 186 -23.01 5.96 -2.22
N ASN A 187 -22.58 7.02 -2.91
CA ASN A 187 -21.15 7.29 -3.16
C ASN A 187 -20.46 8.01 -1.98
N GLN A 188 -21.20 8.36 -0.93
CA GLN A 188 -20.68 9.01 0.28
C GLN A 188 -20.55 8.00 1.42
N PRO A 189 -19.36 7.88 2.04
CA PRO A 189 -19.19 7.09 3.24
C PRO A 189 -20.02 7.63 4.42
N SER A 190 -20.49 6.70 5.25
CA SER A 190 -21.13 6.99 6.53
C SER A 190 -20.07 6.94 7.65
N CYS A 191 -19.94 8.04 8.38
CA CYS A 191 -19.02 8.19 9.51
C CYS A 191 -19.81 8.61 10.76
N PRO A 192 -19.47 8.13 11.98
CA PRO A 192 -20.22 8.44 13.20
C PRO A 192 -20.38 9.94 13.49
N SER A 193 -19.35 10.74 13.23
CA SER A 193 -19.36 12.19 13.44
C SER A 193 -19.84 12.98 12.21
N GLY A 194 -20.30 12.29 11.17
CA GLY A 194 -20.60 12.87 9.86
C GLY A 194 -19.35 13.01 8.98
N LEU A 195 -19.48 12.73 7.69
CA LEU A 195 -18.38 12.81 6.73
C LEU A 195 -17.84 14.24 6.61
N GLY A 196 -16.52 14.40 6.58
CA GLY A 196 -15.89 15.69 6.33
C GLY A 196 -15.80 16.59 7.57
N ALA A 197 -15.76 15.99 8.77
CA ALA A 197 -15.37 16.70 9.98
C ALA A 197 -13.98 17.34 9.81
N ILE A 198 -13.77 18.49 10.46
CA ILE A 198 -12.55 19.31 10.31
C ILE A 198 -11.85 19.59 11.64
N ASP A 199 -12.08 18.74 12.64
CA ASP A 199 -11.42 18.86 13.93
C ASP A 199 -9.90 18.72 13.77
N LYS A 200 -9.14 19.46 14.55
CA LYS A 200 -7.68 19.31 14.56
C LYS A 200 -7.33 17.98 15.23
N LEU A 201 -6.58 17.13 14.52
CA LEU A 201 -6.09 15.87 15.06
C LEU A 201 -4.74 16.06 15.75
N ASP A 202 -4.52 15.27 16.81
CA ASP A 202 -3.22 15.09 17.47
C ASP A 202 -2.53 13.82 16.92
N LEU A 203 -2.53 13.69 15.59
CA LEU A 203 -1.81 12.65 14.86
C LEU A 203 -0.68 13.31 14.09
N THR A 204 0.44 12.62 13.95
CA THR A 204 1.62 13.16 13.28
C THR A 204 2.09 12.20 12.21
N VAL A 205 2.33 12.75 11.02
CA VAL A 205 3.09 12.09 9.96
C VAL A 205 4.50 12.63 9.99
N THR A 206 5.48 11.74 10.05
CA THR A 206 6.89 12.11 10.17
C THR A 206 7.60 11.87 8.84
N ASN A 207 8.30 12.90 8.38
CA ASN A 207 9.25 12.87 7.30
C ASN A 207 10.66 12.73 7.86
N VAL A 208 11.56 12.14 7.09
CA VAL A 208 13.00 12.12 7.41
C VAL A 208 13.68 13.01 6.40
N LEU A 209 14.14 14.17 6.84
CA LEU A 209 14.72 15.20 5.97
C LEU A 209 15.97 14.67 5.27
N TYR A 210 15.99 14.83 3.95
CA TYR A 210 17.07 14.36 3.11
C TYR A 210 18.44 14.95 3.55
N GLY A 211 19.48 14.12 3.55
CA GLY A 211 20.86 14.47 3.90
C GLY A 211 21.15 14.67 5.39
N SER A 212 20.15 15.09 6.18
CA SER A 212 20.32 15.33 7.62
C SER A 212 19.85 14.16 8.50
N GLY A 213 18.87 13.39 8.04
CA GLY A 213 18.22 12.36 8.86
C GLY A 213 17.31 12.93 9.95
N GLU A 214 17.14 14.25 10.04
CA GLU A 214 16.28 14.89 11.02
C GLU A 214 14.81 14.60 10.74
N LYS A 215 14.02 14.47 11.80
CA LYS A 215 12.58 14.24 11.69
C LYS A 215 11.84 15.57 11.60
N SER A 216 10.95 15.70 10.63
CA SER A 216 10.02 16.82 10.54
C SER A 216 8.58 16.33 10.45
N THR A 217 7.65 17.14 10.95
CA THR A 217 6.22 16.89 10.74
C THR A 217 5.87 17.18 9.28
N ALA A 218 5.18 16.27 8.61
CA ALA A 218 4.63 16.51 7.28
C ALA A 218 3.54 17.59 7.36
N SER A 219 3.48 18.46 6.35
CA SER A 219 2.64 19.67 6.35
C SER A 219 1.62 19.69 5.23
#